data_AF-A0A3B9BBJ3-F1
#
_entry.id   AF-A0A3B9BBJ3-F1
#
_cell.length_a   1.000
_cell.length_b   1.000
_cell.length_c   1.000
_cell.angle_alpha   90.00
_cell.angle_beta   90.00
_cell.angle_gamma   90.00
#
_symmetry.space_group_name_H-M   'P 1'
#
loop_
_entity.id
_entity.type
_entity.pdbx_description
1 polymer ?
#
loop_
_entity_poly.entity_id
_entity_poly.type
_entity_poly.pdbx_seq_one_letter_code
_entity_poly.pdbx_strand_id
1 'polypeptide(L)'
;MSLKSILSKPIARRVAKRENRRAMSGAEKQRAVLKSLLKQAQRTLFGREHGFHSEMTQAEFREAVPIRDYEALKPWMDRAVAGERDVLWPGIPLYFCKTSGTTSGSKYIPLTRESIPNHIGSARNALMAYIAETGKAGFLDGKMIFLQGSPELKQTSGGIRLGRLSGIVAHHVPKYLQSNRLPSFEANCISSWESKIDAIVEETRNQDLRLISGIPSWV
;
A
#
# COMPACT_ATOMS: atom_id res chain seq x y z
N MET A 1 -18.51 -16.55 -19.35
CA MET A 1 -17.62 -16.37 -18.18
C MET A 1 -16.40 -17.24 -18.38
N SER A 2 -15.19 -16.72 -18.16
CA SER A 2 -13.97 -17.54 -18.25
C SER A 2 -13.85 -18.50 -17.07
N LEU A 3 -12.95 -19.49 -17.20
CA LEU A 3 -12.56 -20.39 -16.11
C LEU A 3 -12.09 -19.61 -14.86
N LYS A 4 -11.38 -18.47 -15.06
CA LYS A 4 -10.92 -17.60 -13.96
C LYS A 4 -12.10 -17.05 -13.16
N SER A 5 -13.15 -16.59 -13.84
CA SER A 5 -14.38 -16.06 -13.21
C SER A 5 -15.19 -17.12 -12.46
N ILE A 6 -15.17 -18.36 -12.94
CA ILE A 6 -15.86 -19.47 -12.27
C ILE A 6 -15.09 -19.89 -11.02
N LEU A 7 -13.78 -20.10 -11.16
CA LEU A 7 -12.90 -20.55 -10.07
C LEU A 7 -12.69 -19.48 -8.99
N SER A 8 -12.88 -18.20 -9.30
CA SER A 8 -12.76 -17.13 -8.31
C SER A 8 -13.86 -17.15 -7.26
N LYS A 9 -15.08 -17.62 -7.57
CA LYS A 9 -16.22 -17.65 -6.64
C LYS A 9 -15.98 -18.48 -5.37
N PRO A 10 -15.52 -19.75 -5.43
CA PRO A 10 -15.22 -20.52 -4.21
C PRO A 10 -14.05 -19.91 -3.43
N ILE A 11 -13.04 -19.35 -4.12
CA ILE A 11 -11.91 -18.66 -3.47
C ILE A 11 -12.41 -17.42 -2.73
N ALA A 12 -13.25 -16.62 -3.39
CA ALA A 12 -13.87 -15.42 -2.85
C ALA A 12 -14.64 -15.71 -1.56
N ARG A 13 -15.50 -16.75 -1.56
CA ARG A 13 -16.22 -17.19 -0.35
C ARG A 13 -15.28 -17.57 0.79
N ARG A 14 -14.20 -18.31 0.50
CA ARG A 14 -13.20 -18.70 1.52
C ARG A 14 -12.48 -17.47 2.09
N VAL A 15 -12.05 -16.55 1.24
CA VAL A 15 -11.37 -15.31 1.65
C VAL A 15 -12.31 -14.44 2.47
N ALA A 16 -13.53 -14.17 2.00
CA ALA A 16 -14.53 -13.38 2.72
C ALA A 16 -14.87 -13.99 4.08
N LYS A 17 -15.08 -15.31 4.17
CA LYS A 17 -15.30 -16.01 5.44
C LYS A 17 -14.13 -15.86 6.40
N ARG A 18 -12.89 -15.92 5.90
CA ARG A 18 -11.68 -15.70 6.71
C ARG A 18 -11.61 -14.27 7.23
N GLU A 19 -11.82 -13.27 6.38
CA GLU A 19 -11.77 -11.87 6.79
C GLU A 19 -12.93 -11.51 7.73
N ASN A 20 -14.14 -12.03 7.52
CA ASN A 20 -15.27 -11.84 8.44
C ASN A 20 -14.96 -12.45 9.82
N ARG A 21 -14.41 -13.68 9.88
CA ARG A 21 -13.94 -14.26 11.15
C ARG A 21 -12.85 -13.41 11.80
N ARG A 22 -12.00 -12.77 11.00
CA ARG A 22 -11.02 -11.80 11.51
C ARG A 22 -11.71 -10.55 12.08
N ALA A 23 -12.77 -10.05 11.46
CA ALA A 23 -13.49 -8.88 11.96
C ALA A 23 -14.25 -9.14 13.29
N MET A 24 -14.74 -10.37 13.54
CA MET A 24 -15.56 -10.70 14.72
C MET A 24 -14.88 -10.50 16.09
N SER A 25 -13.55 -10.37 16.16
CA SER A 25 -12.83 -10.09 17.43
C SER A 25 -11.89 -8.90 17.29
N GLY A 26 -12.44 -7.78 16.77
CA GLY A 26 -11.68 -6.57 16.46
C GLY A 26 -10.84 -6.03 17.63
N ALA A 27 -11.43 -5.87 18.81
CA ALA A 27 -10.73 -5.31 19.97
C ALA A 27 -9.58 -6.20 20.47
N GLU A 28 -9.76 -7.52 20.49
CA GLU A 28 -8.71 -8.48 20.83
C GLU A 28 -7.56 -8.44 19.82
N LYS A 29 -7.88 -8.44 18.52
CA LYS A 29 -6.89 -8.39 17.45
C LYS A 29 -6.11 -7.07 17.43
N GLN A 30 -6.77 -5.94 17.68
CA GLN A 30 -6.09 -4.65 17.79
C GLN A 30 -5.09 -4.62 18.95
N ARG A 31 -5.46 -5.19 20.11
CA ARG A 31 -4.53 -5.35 21.25
C ARG A 31 -3.33 -6.25 20.90
N ALA A 32 -3.57 -7.37 20.22
CA ALA A 32 -2.51 -8.27 19.77
C ALA A 32 -1.57 -7.60 18.76
N VAL A 33 -2.11 -6.80 17.84
CA VAL A 33 -1.32 -5.99 16.89
C VAL A 33 -0.46 -4.98 17.64
N LEU A 34 -1.04 -4.18 18.54
CA LEU A 34 -0.29 -3.19 19.33
C LEU A 34 0.87 -3.86 20.09
N LYS A 35 0.60 -4.96 20.81
CA LYS A 35 1.62 -5.73 21.53
C LYS A 35 2.75 -6.23 20.62
N SER A 36 2.41 -6.73 19.43
CA SER A 36 3.39 -7.17 18.43
C SER A 36 4.25 -6.02 17.92
N LEU A 37 3.63 -4.87 17.62
CA LEU A 37 4.32 -3.68 17.13
C LEU A 37 5.29 -3.13 18.20
N LEU A 38 4.85 -3.00 19.44
CA LEU A 38 5.67 -2.54 20.56
C LEU A 38 6.87 -3.46 20.79
N LYS A 39 6.64 -4.78 20.82
CA LYS A 39 7.70 -5.78 21.00
C LYS A 39 8.79 -5.67 19.92
N GLN A 40 8.41 -5.38 18.68
CA GLN A 40 9.36 -5.20 17.57
C GLN A 40 10.05 -3.84 17.64
N ALA A 41 9.31 -2.78 17.93
CA ALA A 41 9.81 -1.41 17.91
C ALA A 41 10.59 -1.00 19.17
N GLN A 42 10.52 -1.74 20.27
CA GLN A 42 11.16 -1.36 21.55
C GLN A 42 12.67 -1.09 21.46
N ARG A 43 13.36 -1.68 20.48
CA ARG A 43 14.80 -1.49 20.27
C ARG A 43 15.14 -0.42 19.24
N THR A 44 14.15 0.23 18.64
CA THR A 44 14.41 1.35 17.72
C THR A 44 14.76 2.61 18.50
N LEU A 45 15.35 3.60 17.85
CA LEU A 45 15.57 4.92 18.46
C LEU A 45 14.25 5.50 18.97
N PHE A 46 13.22 5.53 18.13
CA PHE A 46 11.91 6.05 18.50
C PHE A 46 11.33 5.26 19.67
N GLY A 47 11.45 3.94 19.67
CA GLY A 47 10.97 3.10 20.76
C GLY A 47 11.67 3.37 22.08
N ARG A 48 13.01 3.55 22.08
CA ARG A 48 13.76 3.89 23.29
C ARG A 48 13.40 5.27 23.84
N GLU A 49 13.29 6.27 22.99
CA GLU A 49 12.95 7.65 23.40
C GLU A 49 11.52 7.77 23.95
N HIS A 50 10.63 6.85 23.57
CA HIS A 50 9.23 6.81 24.05
C HIS A 50 8.98 5.67 25.04
N GLY A 51 10.03 5.02 25.55
CA GLY A 51 9.91 4.00 26.59
C GLY A 51 9.12 2.76 26.18
N PHE A 52 9.15 2.34 24.91
CA PHE A 52 8.41 1.18 24.44
C PHE A 52 8.89 -0.11 25.12
N HIS A 53 7.93 -0.93 25.56
CA HIS A 53 8.15 -2.30 26.03
C HIS A 53 6.99 -3.20 25.62
N SER A 54 7.22 -4.52 25.59
CA SER A 54 6.26 -5.49 25.04
C SER A 54 4.95 -5.63 25.82
N GLU A 55 4.89 -5.15 27.06
CA GLU A 55 3.71 -5.21 27.92
C GLU A 55 3.05 -3.85 28.13
N MET A 56 3.45 -2.83 27.35
CA MET A 56 2.89 -1.49 27.45
C MET A 56 1.38 -1.51 27.11
N THR A 57 0.59 -0.95 28.00
CA THR A 57 -0.86 -0.81 27.86
C THR A 57 -1.20 0.24 26.82
N GLN A 58 -2.45 0.22 26.34
CA GLN A 58 -2.95 1.25 25.44
C GLN A 58 -2.89 2.65 26.07
N ALA A 59 -3.12 2.77 27.38
CA ALA A 59 -3.09 4.05 28.08
C ALA A 59 -1.67 4.60 28.14
N GLU A 60 -0.70 3.79 28.56
CA GLU A 60 0.72 4.15 28.58
C GLU A 60 1.20 4.53 27.17
N PHE A 61 0.84 3.77 26.14
CA PHE A 61 1.22 4.09 24.77
C PHE A 61 0.69 5.46 24.31
N ARG A 62 -0.56 5.81 24.69
CA ARG A 62 -1.16 7.10 24.34
C ARG A 62 -0.50 8.27 25.06
N GLU A 63 -0.03 8.07 26.28
CA GLU A 63 0.71 9.07 27.04
C GLU A 63 2.12 9.26 26.45
N ALA A 64 2.81 8.15 26.16
CA ALA A 64 4.14 8.18 25.57
C ALA A 64 4.13 8.79 24.16
N VAL A 65 3.16 8.44 23.31
CA VAL A 65 3.11 8.87 21.91
C VAL A 65 1.90 9.77 21.66
N PRO A 66 2.03 11.10 21.87
CA PRO A 66 0.96 12.04 21.56
C PRO A 66 0.67 12.08 20.05
N ILE A 67 -0.53 12.54 19.70
CA ILE A 67 -0.91 12.79 18.32
C ILE A 67 0.01 13.88 17.74
N ARG A 68 0.62 13.59 16.59
CA ARG A 68 1.62 14.44 15.94
C ARG A 68 1.32 14.57 14.45
N ASP A 69 1.68 15.71 13.88
CA ASP A 69 1.76 15.86 12.44
C ASP A 69 3.10 15.30 11.89
N TYR A 70 3.32 15.47 10.59
CA TYR A 70 4.55 15.00 9.94
C TYR A 70 5.77 15.81 10.37
N GLU A 71 5.62 17.10 10.65
CA GLU A 71 6.74 17.97 11.01
C GLU A 71 7.31 17.58 12.38
N ALA A 72 6.43 17.24 13.33
CA ALA A 72 6.83 16.69 14.62
C ALA A 72 7.54 15.32 14.51
N LEU A 73 7.29 14.53 13.45
CA LEU A 73 7.98 13.26 13.20
C LEU A 73 9.25 13.42 12.35
N LYS A 74 9.47 14.61 11.78
CA LYS A 74 10.55 14.89 10.82
C LYS A 74 11.96 14.57 11.33
N PRO A 75 12.32 14.81 12.61
CA PRO A 75 13.67 14.49 13.10
C PRO A 75 14.04 13.00 12.94
N TRP A 76 13.11 12.09 13.24
CA TRP A 76 13.32 10.65 13.01
C TRP A 76 13.22 10.28 11.54
N MET A 77 12.29 10.91 10.82
CA MET A 77 12.10 10.62 9.40
C MET A 77 13.34 10.99 8.57
N ASP A 78 13.94 12.16 8.82
CA ASP A 78 15.14 12.62 8.11
C ASP A 78 16.32 11.65 8.32
N ARG A 79 16.49 11.14 9.54
CA ARG A 79 17.50 10.11 9.86
C ARG A 79 17.24 8.82 9.09
N ALA A 80 15.99 8.35 9.07
CA ALA A 80 15.61 7.16 8.30
C ALA A 80 15.80 7.36 6.78
N VAL A 81 15.49 8.55 6.26
CA VAL A 81 15.68 8.93 4.83
C VAL A 81 17.16 8.99 4.47
N ALA A 82 18.02 9.42 5.40
CA ALA A 82 19.47 9.39 5.31
C ALA A 82 20.08 7.98 5.45
N GLY A 83 19.24 6.95 5.64
CA GLY A 83 19.68 5.55 5.66
C GLY A 83 20.09 5.04 7.04
N GLU A 84 19.86 5.82 8.10
CA GLU A 84 20.09 5.34 9.45
C GLU A 84 19.16 4.17 9.79
N ARG A 85 19.74 3.12 10.38
CA ARG A 85 19.04 1.88 10.73
C ARG A 85 18.33 2.02 12.07
N ASP A 86 17.25 1.26 12.23
CA ASP A 86 16.56 1.08 13.51
C ASP A 86 16.03 2.40 14.11
N VAL A 87 15.62 3.35 13.27
CA VAL A 87 15.13 4.67 13.72
C VAL A 87 13.66 4.62 14.15
N LEU A 88 12.74 4.49 13.18
CA LEU A 88 11.29 4.39 13.40
C LEU A 88 10.81 2.94 13.48
N TRP A 89 11.51 2.03 12.79
CA TRP A 89 11.18 0.62 12.68
C TRP A 89 12.49 -0.19 12.58
N PRO A 90 12.54 -1.47 12.99
CA PRO A 90 13.75 -2.27 12.86
C PRO A 90 14.28 -2.35 11.43
N GLY A 91 15.60 -2.25 11.29
CA GLY A 91 16.32 -2.23 10.02
C GLY A 91 16.17 -0.91 9.27
N ILE A 92 16.13 -1.00 7.93
CA ILE A 92 15.90 0.12 7.04
C ILE A 92 14.60 -0.12 6.24
N PRO A 93 13.82 0.93 5.94
CA PRO A 93 12.70 0.82 5.02
C PRO A 93 13.13 0.26 3.66
N LEU A 94 12.27 -0.55 3.05
CA LEU A 94 12.52 -1.09 1.70
C LEU A 94 12.34 0.00 0.63
N TYR A 95 11.37 0.89 0.86
CA TYR A 95 11.11 2.07 0.07
C TYR A 95 10.69 3.24 0.96
N PHE A 96 10.81 4.45 0.43
CA PHE A 96 9.98 5.58 0.84
C PHE A 96 8.96 5.88 -0.25
N CYS A 97 7.70 6.09 0.15
CA CYS A 97 6.73 6.66 -0.75
C CYS A 97 6.63 8.17 -0.53
N LYS A 98 6.67 8.92 -1.64
CA LYS A 98 6.53 10.37 -1.67
C LYS A 98 5.06 10.72 -1.83
N THR A 99 4.51 11.44 -0.85
CA THR A 99 3.18 12.03 -0.98
C THR A 99 3.31 13.52 -1.30
N SER A 100 2.49 14.04 -2.22
CA SER A 100 2.38 15.47 -2.46
C SER A 100 1.75 16.13 -1.22
N GLY A 101 2.59 16.75 -0.38
CA GLY A 101 2.14 17.61 0.73
C GLY A 101 1.95 19.04 0.22
N THR A 102 0.87 19.69 0.63
CA THR A 102 0.43 21.01 0.13
C THR A 102 0.89 22.19 0.97
N THR A 103 1.98 22.08 1.76
CA THR A 103 2.42 23.25 2.56
C THR A 103 3.89 23.21 3.00
N SER A 104 4.44 22.05 3.39
CA SER A 104 5.80 21.94 3.95
C SER A 104 6.80 21.17 3.07
N GLY A 105 6.48 21.03 1.78
CA GLY A 105 7.26 20.21 0.86
C GLY A 105 6.83 18.74 0.84
N SER A 106 7.75 17.87 0.44
CA SER A 106 7.44 16.47 0.17
C SER A 106 7.54 15.61 1.43
N LYS A 107 6.46 14.90 1.78
CA LYS A 107 6.47 13.95 2.88
C LYS A 107 6.93 12.58 2.38
N TYR A 108 7.76 11.91 3.17
CA TYR A 108 8.28 10.58 2.91
C TYR A 108 7.71 9.60 3.93
N ILE A 109 6.96 8.61 3.46
CA ILE A 109 6.36 7.59 4.32
C ILE A 109 7.10 6.27 4.08
N PRO A 110 7.69 5.65 5.12
CA PRO A 110 8.45 4.43 4.98
C PRO A 110 7.53 3.25 4.64
N LEU A 111 7.99 2.40 3.72
CA LEU A 111 7.39 1.09 3.43
C LEU A 111 8.36 0.01 3.86
N THR A 112 7.92 -0.82 4.80
CA THR A 112 8.74 -1.90 5.35
C THR A 112 8.50 -3.19 4.58
N ARG A 113 9.37 -4.19 4.76
CA ARG A 113 9.19 -5.51 4.13
C ARG A 113 7.86 -6.15 4.54
N GLU A 114 7.46 -5.95 5.79
CA GLU A 114 6.26 -6.50 6.39
C GLU A 114 4.98 -5.81 5.89
N SER A 115 5.06 -4.53 5.48
CA SER A 115 3.89 -3.79 4.99
C SER A 115 3.56 -4.07 3.52
N ILE A 116 4.55 -4.42 2.68
CA ILE A 116 4.36 -4.67 1.24
C ILE A 116 3.22 -5.67 0.94
N PRO A 117 3.15 -6.85 1.59
CA PRO A 117 2.06 -7.80 1.33
C PRO A 117 0.66 -7.24 1.61
N ASN A 118 0.52 -6.26 2.51
CA ASN A 118 -0.77 -5.68 2.86
C ASN A 118 -1.35 -4.82 1.72
N HIS A 119 -0.50 -4.17 0.91
CA HIS A 119 -0.97 -3.36 -0.21
C HIS A 119 -1.62 -4.22 -1.31
N ILE A 120 -1.01 -5.37 -1.64
CA ILE A 120 -1.54 -6.30 -2.64
C ILE A 120 -2.68 -7.14 -2.05
N GLY A 121 -2.49 -7.63 -0.82
CA GLY A 121 -3.43 -8.50 -0.13
C GLY A 121 -4.78 -7.82 0.11
N SER A 122 -4.78 -6.54 0.50
CA SER A 122 -6.01 -5.79 0.78
C SER A 122 -6.81 -5.53 -0.48
N ALA A 123 -6.16 -5.11 -1.58
CA ALA A 123 -6.83 -4.90 -2.87
C ALA A 123 -7.46 -6.21 -3.39
N ARG A 124 -6.71 -7.33 -3.32
CA ARG A 124 -7.24 -8.66 -3.65
C ARG A 124 -8.44 -9.01 -2.77
N ASN A 125 -8.32 -8.82 -1.46
CA ASN A 125 -9.38 -9.17 -0.51
C ASN A 125 -10.66 -8.34 -0.76
N ALA A 126 -10.55 -7.07 -1.13
CA ALA A 126 -11.69 -6.23 -1.50
C ALA A 126 -12.44 -6.78 -2.73
N LEU A 127 -11.72 -7.13 -3.79
CA LEU A 127 -12.33 -7.76 -4.98
C LEU A 127 -12.98 -9.11 -4.65
N MET A 128 -12.33 -9.91 -3.80
CA MET A 128 -12.87 -11.19 -3.35
C MET A 128 -14.13 -11.01 -2.49
N ALA A 129 -14.18 -9.99 -1.63
CA ALA A 129 -15.37 -9.67 -0.85
C ALA A 129 -16.54 -9.31 -1.78
N TYR A 130 -16.31 -8.46 -2.79
CA TYR A 130 -17.31 -8.11 -3.79
C TYR A 130 -17.86 -9.35 -4.54
N ILE A 131 -16.98 -10.26 -4.98
CA ILE A 131 -17.39 -11.49 -5.66
C ILE A 131 -18.19 -12.40 -4.72
N ALA A 132 -17.77 -12.50 -3.46
CA ALA A 132 -18.45 -13.34 -2.46
C ALA A 132 -19.86 -12.84 -2.17
N GLU A 133 -20.03 -11.52 -2.06
CA GLU A 133 -21.30 -10.86 -1.76
C GLU A 133 -22.25 -10.89 -2.96
N THR A 134 -21.77 -10.51 -4.14
CA THR A 134 -22.64 -10.28 -5.30
C THR A 134 -22.74 -11.48 -6.24
N GLY A 135 -21.82 -12.44 -6.15
CA GLY A 135 -21.64 -13.50 -7.13
C GLY A 135 -21.14 -13.02 -8.51
N LYS A 136 -20.93 -11.70 -8.69
CA LYS A 136 -20.49 -11.08 -9.94
C LYS A 136 -18.97 -11.17 -10.04
N ALA A 137 -18.51 -11.99 -10.97
CA ALA A 137 -17.09 -12.17 -11.26
C ALA A 137 -16.71 -11.84 -12.72
N GLY A 138 -17.69 -11.51 -13.57
CA GLY A 138 -17.48 -11.31 -15.01
C GLY A 138 -16.53 -10.17 -15.37
N PHE A 139 -16.22 -9.28 -14.41
CA PHE A 139 -15.19 -8.25 -14.59
C PHE A 139 -13.77 -8.82 -14.70
N LEU A 140 -13.53 -10.05 -14.22
CA LEU A 140 -12.24 -10.73 -14.34
C LEU A 140 -11.95 -11.25 -15.76
N ASP A 141 -12.97 -11.26 -16.62
CA ASP A 141 -12.84 -11.71 -18.02
C ASP A 141 -12.31 -10.62 -18.95
N GLY A 142 -12.34 -9.36 -18.52
CA GLY A 142 -11.84 -8.22 -19.29
C GLY A 142 -10.53 -7.66 -18.76
N LYS A 143 -10.09 -6.57 -19.37
CA LYS A 143 -8.94 -5.79 -18.91
C LYS A 143 -9.36 -4.82 -17.81
N MET A 144 -8.39 -4.47 -16.96
CA MET A 144 -8.55 -3.42 -15.96
C MET A 144 -7.73 -2.19 -16.34
N ILE A 145 -8.30 -1.00 -16.12
CA ILE A 145 -7.53 0.25 -16.07
C ILE A 145 -7.08 0.45 -14.62
N PHE A 146 -5.79 0.69 -14.43
CA PHE A 146 -5.23 1.17 -13.17
C PHE A 146 -4.49 2.49 -13.34
N LEU A 147 -5.17 3.58 -13.00
CA LEU A 147 -4.59 4.92 -13.06
C LEU A 147 -3.68 5.13 -11.84
N GLN A 148 -2.37 5.09 -12.08
CA GLN A 148 -1.34 5.12 -11.04
C GLN A 148 -0.26 6.18 -11.25
N GLY A 149 0.32 6.61 -10.13
CA GLY A 149 1.56 7.38 -10.18
C GLY A 149 2.70 6.61 -10.85
N SER A 150 3.67 7.34 -11.40
CA SER A 150 4.81 6.78 -12.13
C SER A 150 5.49 5.64 -11.34
N PRO A 151 5.81 4.52 -12.00
CA PRO A 151 6.55 3.40 -11.41
C PRO A 151 8.05 3.68 -11.32
N GLU A 152 8.53 4.81 -11.83
CA GLU A 152 9.93 5.20 -11.71
C GLU A 152 10.32 5.38 -10.25
N LEU A 153 11.52 4.89 -9.95
CA LEU A 153 12.10 4.96 -8.62
C LEU A 153 13.35 5.84 -8.66
N LYS A 154 13.42 6.76 -7.71
CA LYS A 154 14.62 7.54 -7.39
C LYS A 154 15.28 6.94 -6.15
N GLN A 155 16.32 7.60 -5.64
CA GLN A 155 16.92 7.27 -4.36
C GLN A 155 16.81 8.45 -3.40
N THR A 156 16.71 8.15 -2.11
CA THR A 156 16.91 9.13 -1.04
C THR A 156 18.40 9.43 -0.86
N SER A 157 18.74 10.41 -0.01
CA SER A 157 20.13 10.69 0.38
C SER A 157 20.85 9.48 0.99
N GLY A 158 20.12 8.61 1.67
CA GLY A 158 20.62 7.35 2.22
C GLY A 158 20.64 6.15 1.25
N GLY A 159 20.39 6.38 -0.04
CA GLY A 159 20.38 5.31 -1.06
C GLY A 159 19.15 4.39 -1.05
N ILE A 160 18.11 4.72 -0.28
CA ILE A 160 16.86 3.93 -0.22
C ILE A 160 15.97 4.30 -1.41
N ARG A 161 15.27 3.33 -2.00
CA ARG A 161 14.40 3.56 -3.16
C ARG A 161 13.22 4.47 -2.79
N LEU A 162 12.95 5.46 -3.63
CA LEU A 162 11.92 6.50 -3.43
C LEU A 162 10.98 6.55 -4.63
N GLY A 163 9.66 6.52 -4.41
CA GLY A 163 8.69 6.57 -5.51
C GLY A 163 7.28 6.97 -5.08
N ARG A 164 6.32 6.94 -6.02
CA ARG A 164 4.89 7.03 -5.70
C ARG A 164 4.42 5.67 -5.16
N LEU A 165 3.52 5.64 -4.17
CA LEU A 165 3.07 4.37 -3.56
C LEU A 165 2.54 3.37 -4.59
N SER A 166 1.63 3.81 -5.46
CA SER A 166 1.06 2.95 -6.52
C SER A 166 2.12 2.46 -7.51
N GLY A 167 3.12 3.29 -7.82
CA GLY A 167 4.25 2.93 -8.67
C GLY A 167 5.17 1.90 -8.02
N ILE A 168 5.46 2.05 -6.73
CA ILE A 168 6.22 1.07 -5.93
C ILE A 168 5.48 -0.28 -5.91
N VAL A 169 4.18 -0.28 -5.61
CA VAL A 169 3.36 -1.50 -5.55
C VAL A 169 3.31 -2.22 -6.90
N ALA A 170 3.37 -1.49 -8.02
CA ALA A 170 3.38 -2.08 -9.37
C ALA A 170 4.55 -3.04 -9.59
N HIS A 171 5.72 -2.81 -8.97
CA HIS A 171 6.87 -3.71 -9.03
C HIS A 171 6.67 -5.03 -8.30
N HIS A 172 5.65 -5.12 -7.43
CA HIS A 172 5.38 -6.31 -6.61
C HIS A 172 4.20 -7.13 -7.10
N VAL A 173 3.39 -6.63 -8.04
CA VAL A 173 2.28 -7.43 -8.58
C VAL A 173 2.82 -8.46 -9.59
N PRO A 174 2.49 -9.75 -9.46
CA PRO A 174 2.98 -10.80 -10.35
C PRO A 174 2.70 -10.54 -11.84
N LYS A 175 3.64 -10.88 -12.72
CA LYS A 175 3.52 -10.66 -14.18
C LYS A 175 2.22 -11.18 -14.79
N TYR A 176 1.72 -12.33 -14.35
CA TYR A 176 0.47 -12.89 -14.87
C TYR A 176 -0.79 -12.07 -14.52
N LEU A 177 -0.71 -11.21 -13.50
CA LEU A 177 -1.74 -10.22 -13.13
C LEU A 177 -1.49 -8.85 -13.78
N GLN A 178 -0.33 -8.64 -14.41
CA GLN A 178 -0.03 -7.41 -15.14
C GLN A 178 -0.56 -7.47 -16.57
N SER A 179 -0.67 -8.66 -17.17
CA SER A 179 -1.05 -8.82 -18.59
C SER A 179 -2.48 -8.38 -18.93
N ASN A 180 -3.38 -8.34 -17.95
CA ASN A 180 -4.74 -7.83 -18.12
C ASN A 180 -4.91 -6.39 -17.61
N ARG A 181 -3.81 -5.67 -17.34
CA ARG A 181 -3.83 -4.33 -16.78
C ARG A 181 -3.27 -3.30 -17.76
N LEU A 182 -3.98 -2.20 -17.87
CA LEU A 182 -3.62 -1.00 -18.62
C LEU A 182 -3.57 0.20 -17.66
N PRO A 183 -2.90 1.30 -18.01
CA PRO A 183 -2.02 1.45 -19.16
C PRO A 183 -0.67 0.71 -18.98
N SER A 184 0.13 0.64 -20.04
CA SER A 184 1.47 0.05 -20.09
C SER A 184 2.44 0.70 -19.09
N PHE A 185 3.61 0.09 -18.89
CA PHE A 185 4.64 0.69 -18.05
C PHE A 185 5.12 2.01 -18.66
N GLU A 186 5.31 2.02 -19.97
CA GLU A 186 5.76 3.15 -20.78
C GLU A 186 4.79 4.33 -20.64
N ALA A 187 3.50 4.11 -20.86
CA ALA A 187 2.48 5.14 -20.67
C ALA A 187 2.41 5.62 -19.21
N ASN A 188 2.63 4.74 -18.24
CA ASN A 188 2.68 5.14 -16.83
C ASN A 188 3.89 6.03 -16.46
N CYS A 189 4.98 5.97 -17.24
CA CYS A 189 6.18 6.80 -17.05
C CYS A 189 6.07 8.19 -17.70
N ILE A 190 5.02 8.46 -18.50
CA ILE A 190 4.81 9.80 -19.07
C ILE A 190 4.59 10.82 -17.95
N SER A 191 5.36 11.92 -17.98
CA SER A 191 5.36 12.96 -16.95
C SER A 191 4.28 14.03 -17.17
N SER A 192 4.08 14.45 -18.42
CA SER A 192 2.99 15.35 -18.84
C SER A 192 1.65 14.68 -18.60
N TRP A 193 0.75 15.33 -17.86
CA TRP A 193 -0.54 14.75 -17.53
C TRP A 193 -1.41 14.61 -18.78
N GLU A 194 -1.44 15.63 -19.62
CA GLU A 194 -2.22 15.68 -20.85
C GLU A 194 -1.77 14.57 -21.81
N SER A 195 -0.46 14.49 -22.07
CA SER A 195 0.10 13.45 -22.95
C SER A 195 -0.09 12.04 -22.40
N LYS A 196 -0.09 11.90 -21.06
CA LYS A 196 -0.35 10.62 -20.41
C LYS A 196 -1.79 10.18 -20.61
N ILE A 197 -2.75 11.10 -20.50
CA ILE A 197 -4.16 10.81 -20.75
C ILE A 197 -4.36 10.40 -22.21
N ASP A 198 -3.76 11.11 -23.17
CA ASP A 198 -3.86 10.74 -24.60
C ASP A 198 -3.34 9.32 -24.85
N ALA A 199 -2.18 8.98 -24.27
CA ALA A 199 -1.62 7.62 -24.39
C ALA A 199 -2.52 6.56 -23.73
N ILE A 200 -3.11 6.85 -22.57
CA ILE A 200 -4.06 5.96 -21.90
C ILE A 200 -5.29 5.72 -22.79
N VAL A 201 -5.85 6.78 -23.37
CA VAL A 201 -7.01 6.68 -24.26
C VAL A 201 -6.67 5.81 -25.47
N GLU A 202 -5.52 6.03 -26.10
CA GLU A 202 -5.11 5.24 -27.26
C GLU A 202 -4.94 3.74 -26.92
N GLU A 203 -4.34 3.43 -25.78
CA GLU A 203 -4.17 2.03 -25.34
C GLU A 203 -5.49 1.35 -24.96
N THR A 204 -6.49 2.12 -24.53
CA THR A 204 -7.69 1.59 -23.87
C THR A 204 -8.96 1.65 -24.73
N ARG A 205 -9.05 2.55 -25.72
CA ARG A 205 -10.27 2.82 -26.51
C ARG A 205 -10.89 1.61 -27.21
N ASN A 206 -10.05 0.64 -27.63
CA ASN A 206 -10.48 -0.55 -28.36
C ASN A 206 -10.41 -1.84 -27.50
N GLN A 207 -10.37 -1.70 -26.17
CA GLN A 207 -10.20 -2.81 -25.25
C GLN A 207 -11.51 -3.14 -24.53
N ASP A 208 -11.72 -4.42 -24.21
CA ASP A 208 -12.81 -4.87 -23.33
C ASP A 208 -12.46 -4.56 -21.87
N LEU A 209 -12.71 -3.33 -21.44
CA LEU A 209 -12.44 -2.83 -20.10
C LEU A 209 -13.61 -3.15 -19.16
N ARG A 210 -13.33 -3.81 -18.04
CA ARG A 210 -14.40 -4.23 -17.10
C ARG A 210 -14.15 -3.85 -15.64
N LEU A 211 -12.99 -3.27 -15.34
CA LEU A 211 -12.65 -2.76 -14.01
C LEU A 211 -11.80 -1.50 -14.15
N ILE A 212 -12.18 -0.45 -13.44
CA ILE A 212 -11.36 0.74 -13.25
C ILE A 212 -10.93 0.82 -11.79
N SER A 213 -9.66 1.17 -11.57
CA SER A 213 -9.09 1.37 -10.24
C SER A 213 -8.06 2.49 -10.33
N GLY A 214 -7.88 3.23 -9.25
CA GLY A 214 -6.91 4.33 -9.24
C GLY A 214 -7.14 5.29 -8.09
N ILE A 215 -6.50 6.44 -8.16
CA ILE A 215 -6.75 7.54 -7.23
C ILE A 215 -8.10 8.17 -7.62
N PRO A 216 -9.04 8.37 -6.67
CA PRO A 216 -10.38 8.87 -7.00
C PRO A 216 -10.41 10.18 -7.79
N SER A 217 -9.44 11.07 -7.60
CA SER A 217 -9.35 12.32 -8.38
C SER A 217 -9.01 12.12 -9.86
N TRP A 218 -8.63 10.91 -10.26
CA TRP A 218 -8.22 10.57 -11.62
C TRP A 218 -9.23 9.65 -12.33
N VAL A 219 -10.18 9.10 -11.57
CA VAL A 219 -11.24 8.20 -12.04
C VAL A 219 -12.50 9.03 -12.28
#